data_AF-A0A959PMI2-F1
#
_entry.id   AF-A0A959PMI2-F1
#
_cell.length_a   1.000
_cell.length_b   1.000
_cell.length_c   1.000
_cell.angle_alpha   90.00
_cell.angle_beta   90.00
_cell.angle_gamma   90.00
#
_symmetry.space_group_name_H-M   'P 1'
#
loop_
_entity.id
_entity.type
_entity.pdbx_description
1 polymer ?
#
loop_
_entity_poly.entity_id
_entity_poly.type
_entity_poly.pdbx_seq_one_letter_code
_entity_poly.pdbx_strand_id
1 'polypeptide(L)'
;MNALKKVLFTALTFGLFGGVVFAQTGSPHEGDHGMRPPAITPDSMAMHQSNRMAKELNLTPEQLEKVEKINLDAAKKGAALRQEMLKERDAMQDRMKQNREDHQDALKEVLSEEQFRKFQEMHAPGSRHFRHEDRGHRKDFH
;
A
#
# COMPACT_ATOMS: atom_id res chain seq x y z
N MET A 1 4.41 32.39 35.62
CA MET A 1 5.34 33.50 35.29
C MET A 1 6.42 32.94 34.39
N ASN A 2 6.62 33.63 33.26
CA ASN A 2 7.41 33.22 32.11
C ASN A 2 8.90 33.15 32.42
N ALA A 3 9.63 32.39 31.58
CA ALA A 3 10.80 32.85 30.82
C ALA A 3 11.84 31.72 30.72
N LEU A 4 12.62 31.54 29.66
CA LEU A 4 12.68 32.11 28.32
C LEU A 4 13.88 31.41 27.68
N LYS A 5 13.71 31.02 26.42
CA LYS A 5 14.72 30.56 25.46
C LYS A 5 16.09 31.23 25.62
N LYS A 6 17.17 30.45 25.50
CA LYS A 6 18.48 30.95 25.06
C LYS A 6 19.08 30.02 24.01
N VAL A 7 18.79 30.36 22.76
CA VAL A 7 19.59 30.00 21.59
C VAL A 7 20.81 30.92 21.59
N LEU A 8 22.00 30.39 21.35
CA LEU A 8 23.19 31.20 21.04
C LEU A 8 23.84 30.68 19.76
N PHE A 9 23.91 31.60 18.80
CA PHE A 9 24.40 31.49 17.43
C PHE A 9 25.89 31.89 17.35
N THR A 10 26.46 31.68 16.15
CA THR A 10 27.68 32.26 15.52
C THR A 10 28.93 31.37 15.54
N ALA A 11 29.72 31.21 14.46
CA ALA A 11 29.82 31.85 13.14
C ALA A 11 30.41 30.84 12.14
N LEU A 12 29.84 30.60 10.96
CA LEU A 12 30.09 31.26 9.65
C LEU A 12 31.57 31.33 9.20
N THR A 13 31.97 30.42 8.31
CA THR A 13 33.00 30.65 7.30
C THR A 13 32.46 30.26 5.91
N PHE A 14 32.56 31.21 5.00
CA PHE A 14 32.14 31.17 3.59
C PHE A 14 33.37 30.94 2.70
N GLY A 15 33.23 30.22 1.59
CA GLY A 15 34.22 30.17 0.51
C GLY A 15 34.22 28.84 -0.25
N LEU A 16 33.28 28.66 -1.20
CA LEU A 16 33.47 28.82 -2.66
C LEU A 16 34.34 27.74 -3.31
N PHE A 17 33.73 26.78 -4.00
CA PHE A 17 34.19 26.28 -5.31
C PHE A 17 33.00 25.74 -6.10
N GLY A 18 32.82 26.27 -7.31
CA GLY A 18 31.78 25.88 -8.26
C GLY A 18 32.13 24.62 -9.05
N GLY A 19 31.09 23.95 -9.54
CA GLY A 19 31.20 22.83 -10.48
C GLY A 19 29.84 22.14 -10.62
N VAL A 20 29.23 22.22 -11.80
CA VAL A 20 27.94 21.61 -12.14
C VAL A 20 28.06 20.10 -12.05
N VAL A 21 27.31 19.44 -11.15
CA VAL A 21 27.19 17.98 -11.11
C VAL A 21 25.74 17.61 -10.77
N PHE A 22 25.00 17.23 -11.82
CA PHE A 22 23.72 16.53 -11.85
C PHE A 22 22.59 17.00 -10.92
N ALA A 23 21.64 17.72 -11.52
CA ALA A 23 20.25 17.72 -11.10
C ALA A 23 19.79 16.27 -10.86
N GLN A 24 19.06 16.07 -9.76
CA GLN A 24 18.42 14.79 -9.44
C GLN A 24 19.43 13.65 -9.28
N THR A 25 20.17 13.67 -8.17
CA THR A 25 20.22 12.42 -7.39
C THR A 25 18.78 12.15 -7.00
N GLY A 26 18.07 11.46 -7.89
CA GLY A 26 16.95 10.65 -7.49
C GLY A 26 17.51 9.81 -6.36
N SER A 27 17.08 10.07 -5.12
CA SER A 27 17.10 9.01 -4.14
C SER A 27 16.50 7.82 -4.87
N PRO A 28 17.25 6.73 -5.07
CA PRO A 28 16.60 5.50 -5.43
C PRO A 28 15.60 5.32 -4.30
N HIS A 29 14.31 5.51 -4.57
CA HIS A 29 13.35 4.64 -3.92
C HIS A 29 13.59 3.28 -4.58
N GLU A 30 14.78 2.73 -4.29
CA GLU A 30 15.08 1.31 -4.38
C GLU A 30 13.91 0.68 -3.66
N GLY A 31 13.10 -0.01 -4.45
CA GLY A 31 11.93 -0.68 -3.95
C GLY A 31 12.35 -1.60 -2.83
N ASP A 32 12.12 -1.19 -1.59
CA ASP A 32 11.86 -2.12 -0.52
C ASP A 32 10.43 -2.66 -0.73
N HIS A 33 10.28 -3.45 -1.78
CA HIS A 33 9.18 -4.40 -1.94
C HIS A 33 9.60 -5.77 -1.39
N GLY A 34 10.56 -5.81 -0.46
CA GLY A 34 11.29 -7.01 -0.09
C GLY A 34 10.97 -7.58 1.29
N MET A 35 10.47 -6.78 2.22
CA MET A 35 10.10 -7.30 3.54
C MET A 35 8.63 -7.01 3.83
N ARG A 36 7.75 -8.00 3.57
CA ARG A 36 6.46 -8.03 4.26
C ARG A 36 6.80 -7.97 5.76
N PRO A 37 6.36 -6.95 6.51
CA PRO A 37 6.58 -6.95 7.96
C PRO A 37 6.08 -8.29 8.52
N PRO A 38 6.77 -8.86 9.53
CA PRO A 38 6.43 -10.17 10.07
C PRO A 38 4.93 -10.20 10.35
N ALA A 39 4.27 -11.29 9.94
CA ALA A 39 2.83 -11.44 10.07
C ALA A 39 2.45 -11.21 11.54
N ILE A 40 1.85 -10.05 11.83
CA ILE A 40 1.46 -9.70 13.19
C ILE A 40 0.45 -10.76 13.64
N THR A 41 0.74 -11.46 14.74
CA THR A 41 -0.13 -12.52 15.25
C THR A 41 -1.33 -11.92 15.99
N PRO A 42 -2.48 -12.62 16.08
CA PRO A 42 -3.62 -12.14 16.87
C PRO A 42 -3.24 -11.83 18.32
N ASP A 43 -2.39 -12.65 18.93
CA ASP A 43 -1.94 -12.47 20.32
C ASP A 43 -1.09 -11.20 20.48
N SER A 44 -0.14 -10.97 19.56
CA SER A 44 0.68 -9.74 19.57
C SER A 44 -0.19 -8.50 19.36
N MET A 45 -1.17 -8.52 18.44
CA MET A 45 -2.12 -7.42 18.25
C MET A 45 -2.90 -7.12 19.52
N ALA A 46 -3.48 -8.16 20.13
CA ALA A 46 -4.29 -8.04 21.33
C ALA A 46 -3.49 -7.49 22.50
N MET A 47 -2.27 -7.97 22.71
CA MET A 47 -1.37 -7.48 23.75
C MET A 47 -1.00 -6.01 23.52
N HIS A 48 -0.59 -5.63 22.31
CA HIS A 48 -0.26 -4.23 22.00
C HIS A 48 -1.46 -3.30 22.20
N GLN A 49 -2.66 -3.71 21.78
CA GLN A 49 -3.87 -2.94 21.97
C GLN A 49 -4.22 -2.78 23.45
N SER A 50 -4.15 -3.87 24.21
CA SER A 50 -4.48 -3.88 25.65
C SER A 50 -3.50 -3.03 26.44
N ASN A 51 -2.21 -3.11 26.15
CA ASN A 51 -1.19 -2.27 26.78
C ASN A 51 -1.41 -0.77 26.52
N ARG A 52 -1.80 -0.41 25.29
CA ARG A 52 -2.17 0.99 25.00
C ARG A 52 -3.42 1.40 25.78
N MET A 53 -4.46 0.57 25.80
CA MET A 53 -5.68 0.86 26.56
C MET A 53 -5.41 0.99 28.06
N ALA A 54 -4.57 0.12 28.64
CA ALA A 54 -4.16 0.19 30.03
C ALA A 54 -3.56 1.55 30.38
N LYS A 55 -2.65 2.04 29.53
CA LYS A 55 -1.95 3.31 29.72
C LYS A 55 -2.87 4.52 29.53
N GLU A 56 -3.64 4.56 28.45
CA GLU A 56 -4.44 5.74 28.10
C GLU A 56 -5.71 5.86 28.97
N LEU A 57 -6.23 4.74 29.48
CA LEU A 57 -7.48 4.69 30.25
C LEU A 57 -7.25 4.43 31.75
N ASN A 58 -5.99 4.27 32.19
CA ASN A 58 -5.62 3.93 33.57
C ASN A 58 -6.39 2.72 34.11
N LEU A 59 -6.41 1.63 33.35
CA LEU A 59 -7.15 0.43 33.71
C LEU A 59 -6.60 -0.23 34.98
N THR A 60 -7.49 -0.74 35.84
CA THR A 60 -7.07 -1.60 36.96
C THR A 60 -6.60 -2.97 36.44
N PRO A 61 -5.84 -3.75 37.25
CA PRO A 61 -5.43 -5.09 36.85
C PRO A 61 -6.60 -6.00 36.43
N GLU A 62 -7.74 -5.94 37.14
CA GLU A 62 -8.92 -6.74 36.81
C GLU A 62 -9.60 -6.27 35.53
N GLN A 63 -9.52 -4.98 35.20
CA GLN A 63 -10.02 -4.44 33.93
C GLN A 63 -9.11 -4.84 32.77
N LEU A 64 -7.78 -4.80 32.98
CA LEU A 64 -6.80 -5.20 31.97
C LEU A 64 -7.01 -6.66 31.54
N GLU A 65 -7.15 -7.59 32.49
CA GLU A 65 -7.39 -9.00 32.18
C GLU A 65 -8.63 -9.22 31.29
N LYS A 66 -9.72 -8.50 31.59
CA LYS A 66 -10.95 -8.55 30.78
C LYS A 66 -10.75 -7.95 29.40
N VAL A 67 -10.04 -6.82 29.31
CA VAL A 67 -9.73 -6.13 28.05
C VAL A 67 -8.83 -6.99 27.16
N GLU A 68 -7.82 -7.65 27.73
CA GLU A 68 -6.95 -8.59 27.00
C GLU A 68 -7.75 -9.71 26.36
N LYS A 69 -8.67 -10.32 27.11
CA LYS A 69 -9.55 -11.37 26.58
C LYS A 69 -10.44 -10.85 25.45
N ILE A 70 -11.04 -9.68 25.61
CA ILE A 70 -11.89 -9.06 24.57
C ILE A 70 -11.08 -8.79 23.30
N ASN A 71 -9.89 -8.18 23.45
CA ASN A 71 -9.03 -7.83 22.32
C ASN A 71 -8.49 -9.08 21.63
N LEU A 72 -8.20 -10.15 22.38
CA LEU A 72 -7.77 -11.43 21.81
C LEU A 72 -8.87 -12.07 20.96
N ASP A 73 -10.10 -12.13 21.48
CA ASP A 73 -11.24 -12.68 20.74
C ASP A 73 -11.53 -11.85 19.48
N ALA A 74 -11.45 -10.52 19.58
CA ALA A 74 -11.60 -9.63 18.44
C ALA A 74 -10.50 -9.84 17.39
N ALA A 75 -9.24 -9.96 17.81
CA ALA A 75 -8.10 -10.19 16.93
C ALA A 75 -8.21 -11.54 16.20
N LYS A 76 -8.65 -12.61 16.90
CA LYS A 76 -8.88 -13.94 16.32
C LYS A 76 -10.01 -13.91 15.29
N LYS A 77 -11.15 -13.27 15.61
CA LYS A 77 -12.26 -13.09 14.66
C LYS A 77 -11.83 -12.31 13.43
N GLY A 78 -11.09 -11.21 13.62
CA GLY A 78 -10.55 -10.43 12.50
C GLY A 78 -9.57 -11.24 11.63
N ALA A 79 -8.75 -12.11 12.22
CA ALA A 79 -7.87 -13.00 11.48
C ALA A 79 -8.64 -14.04 10.66
N ALA A 80 -9.70 -14.64 11.22
CA ALA A 80 -10.55 -15.58 10.51
C ALA A 80 -11.25 -14.92 9.31
N LEU A 81 -11.85 -13.75 9.50
CA LEU A 81 -12.49 -12.98 8.41
C LEU A 81 -11.51 -12.63 7.29
N ARG A 82 -10.27 -12.24 7.63
CA ARG A 82 -9.23 -12.01 6.61
C ARG A 82 -8.91 -13.26 5.82
N GLN A 83 -8.82 -14.43 6.46
CA GLN A 83 -8.58 -15.68 5.76
C GLN A 83 -9.74 -16.06 4.83
N GLU A 84 -10.98 -15.82 5.25
CA GLU A 84 -12.17 -16.02 4.40
C GLU A 84 -12.13 -15.10 3.17
N MET A 85 -11.88 -13.80 3.36
CA MET A 85 -11.77 -12.85 2.25
C MET A 85 -10.64 -13.18 1.28
N LEU A 86 -9.50 -13.70 1.78
CA LEU A 86 -8.41 -14.13 0.91
C LEU A 86 -8.84 -15.32 0.03
N LYS A 87 -9.52 -16.31 0.60
CA LYS A 87 -10.08 -17.44 -0.16
C LYS A 87 -11.09 -16.99 -1.21
N GLU A 88 -11.98 -16.06 -0.84
CA GLU A 88 -12.96 -15.51 -1.78
C GLU A 88 -12.28 -14.74 -2.92
N ARG A 89 -11.26 -13.95 -2.60
CA ARG A 89 -10.46 -13.22 -3.59
C ARG A 89 -9.78 -14.19 -4.57
N ASP A 90 -9.18 -15.26 -4.07
CA ASP A 90 -8.51 -16.24 -4.92
C ASP A 90 -9.53 -16.96 -5.84
N ALA A 91 -10.70 -17.34 -5.30
CA ALA A 91 -11.80 -17.89 -6.11
C ALA A 91 -12.34 -16.89 -7.14
N MET A 92 -12.40 -15.59 -6.80
CA MET A 92 -12.78 -14.54 -7.74
C MET A 92 -11.74 -14.40 -8.86
N GLN A 93 -10.45 -14.48 -8.54
CA GLN A 93 -9.38 -14.42 -9.54
C GLN A 93 -9.48 -15.56 -10.55
N ASP A 94 -9.73 -16.79 -10.08
CA ASP A 94 -9.91 -17.95 -10.96
C ASP A 94 -11.12 -17.78 -11.88
N ARG A 95 -12.26 -17.34 -11.34
CA ARG A 95 -13.47 -17.05 -12.14
C ARG A 95 -13.23 -15.97 -13.19
N MET A 96 -12.50 -14.92 -12.83
CA MET A 96 -12.17 -13.84 -13.77
C MET A 96 -11.21 -14.31 -14.86
N LYS A 97 -10.26 -15.19 -14.53
CA LYS A 97 -9.38 -15.83 -15.50
C LYS A 97 -10.18 -16.68 -16.48
N GLN A 98 -11.04 -17.55 -15.97
CA GLN A 98 -11.88 -18.42 -16.80
C GLN A 98 -12.79 -17.59 -17.72
N ASN A 99 -13.51 -16.61 -17.17
CA ASN A 99 -14.36 -15.72 -17.98
C ASN A 99 -13.57 -14.98 -19.07
N ARG A 100 -12.29 -14.64 -18.82
CA ARG A 100 -11.42 -14.04 -19.83
C ARG A 100 -11.05 -15.02 -20.93
N GLU A 101 -10.78 -16.27 -20.58
CA GLU A 101 -10.48 -17.36 -21.53
C GLU A 101 -11.70 -17.66 -22.39
N ASP A 102 -12.87 -17.90 -21.78
CA ASP A 102 -14.14 -18.15 -22.49
C ASP A 102 -14.48 -17.02 -23.47
N HIS A 103 -14.28 -15.76 -23.06
CA HIS A 103 -14.48 -14.61 -23.92
C HIS A 103 -13.48 -14.56 -25.09
N GLN A 104 -12.21 -14.94 -24.87
CA GLN A 104 -11.22 -14.99 -25.94
C GLN A 104 -11.54 -16.08 -26.96
N ASP A 105 -11.99 -17.25 -26.50
CA ASP A 105 -12.39 -18.36 -27.37
C ASP A 105 -13.61 -17.97 -28.21
N ALA A 106 -14.64 -17.39 -27.61
CA ALA A 106 -15.81 -16.89 -28.32
C ALA A 106 -15.44 -15.83 -29.38
N LEU A 107 -14.47 -14.95 -29.10
CA LEU A 107 -14.00 -13.98 -30.08
C LEU A 107 -13.21 -14.62 -31.22
N LYS A 108 -12.44 -15.68 -30.95
CA LYS A 108 -11.66 -16.39 -31.97
C LYS A 108 -12.56 -17.08 -33.01
N GLU A 109 -13.78 -17.46 -32.62
CA GLU A 109 -14.78 -18.05 -33.52
C GLU A 109 -15.39 -17.05 -34.50
N VAL A 110 -15.49 -15.76 -34.12
CA VAL A 110 -16.18 -14.73 -34.92
C VAL A 110 -15.25 -13.74 -35.61
N LEU A 111 -13.99 -13.65 -35.17
CA LEU A 111 -12.98 -12.75 -35.73
C LEU A 111 -12.06 -13.49 -36.71
N SER A 112 -11.59 -12.78 -37.74
CA SER A 112 -10.46 -13.28 -38.53
C SER A 112 -9.17 -13.31 -37.70
N GLU A 113 -8.17 -14.06 -38.14
CA GLU A 113 -6.89 -14.18 -37.43
C GLU A 113 -6.20 -12.81 -37.24
N GLU A 114 -6.24 -11.94 -38.26
CA GLU A 114 -5.71 -10.58 -38.15
C GLU A 114 -6.48 -9.72 -37.14
N GLN A 115 -7.81 -9.81 -37.13
CA GLN A 115 -8.66 -9.08 -36.19
C GLN A 115 -8.41 -9.54 -34.74
N PHE A 116 -8.28 -10.86 -34.54
CA PHE A 116 -8.00 -11.44 -33.23
C PHE A 116 -6.60 -11.07 -32.72
N ARG A 117 -5.58 -11.06 -33.59
CA ARG A 117 -4.22 -10.59 -33.26
C ARG A 117 -4.24 -9.12 -32.80
N LYS A 118 -4.91 -8.25 -33.55
CA LYS A 118 -5.06 -6.83 -33.18
C LYS A 118 -5.82 -6.66 -31.86
N PHE A 119 -6.84 -7.47 -31.61
CA PHE A 119 -7.57 -7.49 -30.34
C PHE A 119 -6.65 -7.84 -29.16
N GLN A 120 -5.82 -8.88 -29.29
CA GLN A 120 -4.87 -9.28 -28.24
C GLN A 120 -3.84 -8.18 -27.94
N GLU A 121 -3.31 -7.50 -28.96
CA GLU A 121 -2.38 -6.38 -28.80
C GLU A 121 -3.01 -5.20 -28.03
N MET A 122 -4.29 -4.90 -28.28
CA MET A 122 -5.03 -3.87 -27.53
C MET A 122 -5.25 -4.23 -26.06
N HIS A 123 -5.17 -5.50 -25.68
CA HIS A 123 -5.51 -6.00 -24.34
C HIS A 123 -4.33 -6.62 -23.57
N ALA A 124 -3.13 -6.57 -24.14
CA ALA A 124 -1.91 -6.97 -23.46
C ALA A 124 -1.66 -6.09 -22.21
N PRO A 125 -1.19 -6.67 -21.10
CA PRO A 125 -0.78 -5.91 -19.93
C PRO A 125 0.44 -5.04 -20.30
N GLY A 126 0.19 -3.77 -20.61
CA GLY A 126 1.18 -2.80 -21.10
C GLY A 126 0.55 -1.73 -21.99
N SER A 127 -0.49 -2.09 -22.75
CA SER A 127 -1.22 -1.18 -23.66
C SER A 127 -2.03 -0.09 -22.93
N ARG A 128 -2.18 -0.22 -21.60
CA ARG A 128 -2.85 0.77 -20.73
C ARG A 128 -1.94 1.90 -20.24
N HIS A 129 -0.61 1.82 -20.43
CA HIS A 129 0.29 2.92 -20.08
C HIS A 129 0.06 4.16 -20.97
N PHE A 130 -0.35 3.97 -22.22
CA PHE A 130 -0.68 5.05 -23.16
C PHE A 130 -1.94 5.88 -22.80
N ARG A 131 -2.66 5.53 -21.71
CA ARG A 131 -3.90 6.24 -21.31
C ARG A 131 -3.75 7.14 -20.09
N HIS A 132 -2.60 7.11 -19.42
CA HIS A 132 -2.33 7.98 -18.26
C HIS A 132 -1.57 9.26 -18.63
N GLU A 133 -0.82 9.30 -19.73
CA GLU A 133 -0.11 10.51 -20.16
C GLU A 133 -1.06 11.61 -20.68
N ASP A 134 -2.22 11.25 -21.22
CA ASP A 134 -3.15 12.22 -21.83
C ASP A 134 -4.11 12.91 -20.83
N ARG A 135 -4.09 12.49 -19.55
CA ARG A 135 -4.85 13.17 -18.47
C ARG A 135 -4.04 14.22 -17.72
N GLY A 136 -2.78 14.44 -18.09
CA GLY A 136 -1.87 15.42 -17.46
C GLY A 136 -1.83 16.80 -18.13
N HIS A 137 -2.44 16.97 -19.31
CA HIS A 137 -2.40 18.23 -20.07
C HIS A 137 -3.68 19.07 -19.98
N ARG A 138 -4.32 19.15 -18.80
CA ARG A 138 -5.07 20.37 -18.46
C ARG A 138 -4.10 21.41 -17.90
N LYS A 139 -3.26 21.93 -18.79
CA LYS A 139 -2.73 23.27 -18.63
C LYS A 139 -3.86 24.26 -18.93
N ASP A 140 -3.97 25.24 -18.04
CA ASP A 140 -4.54 26.58 -18.22
C ASP A 140 -6.08 26.69 -18.16
N PHE A 141 -6.60 27.44 -17.18
CA PHE A 141 -7.07 28.83 -17.36
C PHE A 141 -7.75 29.37 -16.07
N HIS A 142 -7.20 30.51 -15.60
CA HIS A 142 -7.65 31.46 -14.56
C HIS A 142 -7.35 31.18 -13.09
#